data_AF-D9WMH8-F1
#
_entry.id   AF-D9WMH8-F1
#
_cell.length_a   1.000
_cell.length_b   1.000
_cell.length_c   1.000
_cell.angle_alpha   90.00
_cell.angle_beta   90.00
_cell.angle_gamma   90.00
#
_symmetry.space_group_name_H-M   'P 1'
#
loop_
_entity.id
_entity.type
_entity.pdbx_description
1 polymer ?
#
loop_
_entity_poly.entity_id
_entity_poly.type
_entity_poly.pdbx_seq_one_letter_code
_entity_poly.pdbx_strand_id
1 'polypeptide(L)'
;MNAIIARALIELLVSLELSDEESVSVEASAALAEDAATSLGALSDTERAELISIITQMAEEAGDEDRRQVLLDLPEGLGLTE
;
A
#
# COMPACT_ATOMS: atom_id res chain seq x y z
N MET A 1 -1.33 -2.90 -15.72
CA MET A 1 -1.45 -3.70 -14.47
C MET A 1 -2.90 -4.16 -14.25
N ASN A 2 -3.15 -5.25 -13.51
CA ASN A 2 -4.52 -5.66 -13.18
C ASN A 2 -5.02 -4.92 -11.93
N ALA A 3 -5.95 -3.97 -12.13
CA ALA A 3 -6.43 -3.08 -11.07
C ALA A 3 -7.13 -3.80 -9.90
N ILE A 4 -7.80 -4.93 -10.16
CA ILE A 4 -8.46 -5.72 -9.11
C ILE A 4 -7.42 -6.36 -8.20
N ILE A 5 -6.36 -6.93 -8.79
CA ILE A 5 -5.27 -7.55 -8.03
C ILE A 5 -4.51 -6.48 -7.24
N ALA A 6 -4.18 -5.36 -7.87
CA ALA A 6 -3.50 -4.25 -7.21
C ALA A 6 -4.32 -3.75 -6.01
N ARG A 7 -5.61 -3.47 -6.21
CA ARG A 7 -6.51 -3.02 -5.14
C ARG A 7 -6.57 -4.02 -3.98
N ALA A 8 -6.71 -5.31 -4.26
CA ALA A 8 -6.75 -6.35 -3.22
C ALA A 8 -5.43 -6.41 -2.41
N LEU A 9 -4.28 -6.27 -3.07
CA LEU A 9 -2.99 -6.23 -2.39
C LEU A 9 -2.84 -4.98 -1.50
N ILE A 10 -3.24 -3.81 -2.01
CA ILE A 10 -3.24 -2.58 -1.23
C ILE A 10 -4.19 -2.69 -0.03
N GLU A 11 -5.38 -3.29 -0.18
CA GLU A 11 -6.29 -3.51 0.94
C GLU A 11 -5.68 -4.39 2.03
N LEU A 12 -4.90 -5.42 1.66
CA LEU A 12 -4.19 -6.24 2.62
C LEU A 12 -3.11 -5.45 3.36
N LEU A 13 -2.29 -4.67 2.65
CA LEU A 13 -1.24 -3.84 3.25
C LEU A 13 -1.83 -2.80 4.22
N VAL A 14 -2.89 -2.09 3.81
CA VAL A 14 -3.59 -1.13 4.66
C VAL A 14 -4.17 -1.80 5.90
N SER A 15 -4.70 -3.02 5.76
CA SER A 15 -5.23 -3.76 6.91
C SER A 15 -4.13 -4.15 7.89
N LEU A 16 -2.93 -4.50 7.42
CA LEU A 16 -1.78 -4.78 8.28
C LEU A 16 -1.31 -3.53 9.03
N GLU A 17 -1.25 -2.38 8.34
CA GLU A 17 -0.82 -1.11 8.94
C GLU A 17 -1.80 -0.61 10.02
N LEU A 18 -3.10 -0.82 9.80
CA LEU A 18 -4.14 -0.45 10.76
C LEU A 18 -4.37 -1.50 11.86
N SER A 19 -3.66 -2.64 11.80
CA SER A 19 -3.79 -3.70 12.80
C SER A 19 -2.96 -3.37 14.04
N ASP A 20 -3.52 -3.63 15.23
CA ASP A 20 -2.80 -3.46 16.49
C ASP A 20 -1.68 -4.51 16.64
N GLU A 21 -0.61 -4.17 17.36
CA GLU A 21 0.55 -5.04 17.63
C GLU A 21 0.17 -6.36 18.33
N GLU A 22 -0.98 -6.39 19.01
CA GLU A 22 -1.53 -7.60 19.66
C GLU A 22 -2.12 -8.59 18.64
N SER A 23 -2.44 -8.11 17.43
CA SER A 23 -3.07 -8.88 16.35
C SER A 23 -2.08 -9.25 15.24
N VAL A 24 -1.04 -8.44 15.02
CA VAL A 24 0.01 -8.68 14.01
C VAL A 24 1.37 -8.27 14.57
N SER A 25 2.39 -9.13 14.43
CA SER A 25 3.76 -8.77 14.84
C SER A 25 4.27 -7.62 13.98
N VAL A 26 4.71 -6.55 14.63
CA VAL A 26 5.30 -5.37 13.98
C VAL A 26 6.50 -5.76 13.12
N GLU A 27 7.36 -6.64 13.61
CA GLU A 27 8.52 -7.11 12.86
C GLU A 27 8.11 -7.88 11.59
N ALA A 28 7.05 -8.70 11.67
CA ALA A 28 6.54 -9.43 10.52
C ALA A 28 5.88 -8.49 9.49
N SER A 29 5.12 -7.49 9.95
CA SER A 29 4.52 -6.47 9.08
C SER A 29 5.57 -5.62 8.37
N ALA A 30 6.58 -5.17 9.11
CA ALA A 30 7.67 -4.38 8.55
C ALA A 30 8.46 -5.17 7.49
N ALA A 31 8.77 -6.45 7.76
CA ALA A 31 9.44 -7.30 6.79
C ALA A 31 8.61 -7.51 5.51
N LEU A 32 7.29 -7.71 5.66
CA LEU A 32 6.39 -7.81 4.50
C LEU A 32 6.32 -6.52 3.69
N ALA A 33 6.30 -5.37 4.34
CA ALA A 33 6.30 -4.07 3.68
C ALA A 33 7.61 -3.85 2.90
N GLU A 34 8.76 -4.22 3.47
CA GLU A 34 10.08 -4.13 2.81
C GLU A 34 10.18 -5.06 1.58
N ASP A 35 9.69 -6.31 1.71
CA ASP A 35 9.62 -7.26 0.61
C ASP A 35 8.69 -6.77 -0.51
N ALA A 36 7.56 -6.17 -0.14
CA ALA A 36 6.62 -5.56 -1.08
C ALA A 36 7.26 -4.36 -1.79
N ALA A 37 7.91 -3.45 -1.07
CA ALA A 37 8.63 -2.31 -1.63
C ALA A 37 9.71 -2.75 -2.63
N THR A 38 10.49 -3.78 -2.27
CA THR A 38 11.50 -4.37 -3.15
C THR A 38 10.89 -4.92 -4.44
N SER A 39 9.77 -5.66 -4.33
CA SER A 39 9.08 -6.26 -5.47
C SER A 39 8.44 -5.19 -6.37
N LEU A 40 7.83 -4.18 -5.78
CA LEU A 40 7.19 -3.07 -6.50
C LEU A 40 8.21 -2.10 -7.10
N GLY A 41 9.44 -2.06 -6.56
CA GLY A 41 10.56 -1.33 -7.14
C GLY A 41 10.93 -1.79 -8.56
N ALA A 42 10.58 -3.01 -8.95
CA ALA A 42 10.80 -3.55 -10.29
C ALA A 42 9.76 -3.10 -11.33
N LEU A 43 8.70 -2.39 -10.91
CA LEU A 43 7.69 -1.85 -11.83
C LEU A 43 8.29 -0.77 -12.73
N SER A 44 7.84 -0.75 -13.98
CA SER A 44 8.13 0.36 -14.89
C SER A 44 7.46 1.66 -14.40
N ASP A 45 7.94 2.81 -14.88
CA ASP A 45 7.36 4.12 -14.53
C ASP A 45 5.86 4.20 -14.84
N THR A 46 5.42 3.55 -15.92
CA THR A 46 3.99 3.50 -16.30
C THR A 46 3.19 2.66 -15.31
N GLU A 47 3.69 1.48 -14.92
CA GLU A 47 3.00 0.62 -13.96
C GLU A 47 2.96 1.23 -12.55
N ARG A 48 4.05 1.92 -12.16
CA ARG A 48 4.14 2.69 -10.92
C ARG A 48 3.11 3.82 -10.90
N ALA A 49 2.99 4.59 -11.98
CA ALA A 49 1.98 5.63 -12.11
C ALA A 49 0.55 5.06 -12.07
N GLU A 50 0.30 3.92 -12.72
CA GLU A 50 -0.98 3.21 -12.61
C GLU A 50 -1.28 2.80 -11.16
N LEU A 51 -0.29 2.32 -10.40
CA LEU A 51 -0.46 1.91 -9.01
C LEU A 51 -0.76 3.08 -8.08
N ILE A 52 -0.02 4.18 -8.22
CA ILE A 52 -0.26 5.41 -7.47
C ILE A 52 -1.67 5.94 -7.74
N SER A 53 -2.13 5.90 -8.99
CA SER A 53 -3.48 6.30 -9.36
C SER A 53 -4.55 5.44 -8.67
N ILE A 54 -4.35 4.12 -8.63
CA ILE A 54 -5.26 3.19 -7.91
C ILE A 54 -5.29 3.50 -6.42
N ILE A 55 -4.12 3.68 -5.79
CA ILE A 55 -4.01 3.99 -4.36
C ILE A 55 -4.71 5.32 -4.05
N THR A 56 -4.51 6.34 -4.88
CA THR A 56 -5.15 7.66 -4.73
C THR A 56 -6.67 7.54 -4.81
N GLN A 57 -7.18 6.79 -5.79
CA GLN A 57 -8.62 6.54 -5.91
C GLN A 57 -9.18 5.81 -4.67
N MET A 58 -8.45 4.83 -4.14
CA MET A 58 -8.86 4.15 -2.90
C MET A 58 -8.91 5.11 -1.71
N ALA A 59 -7.99 6.07 -1.63
CA ALA A 59 -7.96 7.09 -0.57
C ALA A 59 -9.16 8.04 -0.67
N GLU A 60 -9.54 8.44 -1.88
CA GLU A 60 -10.74 9.26 -2.13
C GLU A 60 -12.04 8.54 -1.75
N GLU A 61 -12.08 7.21 -1.92
CA GLU A 61 -13.21 6.34 -1.58
C GLU A 61 -13.21 5.92 -0.10
N ALA A 62 -12.18 6.25 0.68
CA ALA A 62 -12.06 5.85 2.08
C ALA A 62 -13.15 6.49 2.95
N GLY A 63 -13.81 5.66 3.77
CA GLY A 63 -14.89 6.11 4.66
C GLY A 63 -14.41 6.70 5.98
N ASP A 64 -13.15 6.49 6.33
CA ASP A 64 -12.53 6.92 7.58
C ASP A 64 -11.17 7.60 7.33
N GLU A 65 -10.81 8.52 8.22
CA GLU A 65 -9.62 9.36 8.06
C GLU A 65 -8.33 8.57 8.20
N ASP A 66 -8.27 7.62 9.13
CA ASP A 66 -7.07 6.84 9.42
C ASP A 66 -6.68 6.00 8.20
N ARG A 67 -7.66 5.30 7.60
CA ARG A 67 -7.47 4.56 6.35
C ARG A 67 -7.04 5.46 5.19
N ARG A 68 -7.63 6.65 5.09
CA ARG A 68 -7.26 7.62 4.05
C ARG A 68 -5.79 8.04 4.19
N GLN A 69 -5.34 8.36 5.41
CA GLN A 69 -3.94 8.74 5.66
C GLN A 69 -2.99 7.60 5.31
N VAL A 70 -3.26 6.38 5.80
CA VAL A 70 -2.43 5.21 5.46
C VAL A 70 -2.33 5.02 3.95
N LEU A 71 -3.43 5.16 3.20
CA LEU A 71 -3.41 5.05 1.75
C LEU A 71 -2.58 6.16 1.08
N LEU A 72 -2.57 7.39 1.61
CA LEU A 72 -1.79 8.49 1.05
C LEU A 72 -0.29 8.37 1.35
N ASP A 73 0.07 7.77 2.48
CA ASP A 73 1.47 7.55 2.90
C ASP A 73 2.07 6.30 2.26
N LEU A 74 1.23 5.33 1.86
CA LEU A 74 1.65 4.05 1.30
C LEU A 74 2.56 4.16 0.06
N PRO A 75 2.34 5.08 -0.91
CA PRO A 75 3.23 5.22 -2.05
C PRO A 75 4.68 5.54 -1.64
N GLU A 76 4.88 6.39 -0.64
CA GLU A 76 6.21 6.71 -0.12
C GLU A 76 6.79 5.49 0.62
N GLY A 77 6.01 4.86 1.50
CA GLY A 77 6.43 3.67 2.25
C GLY A 77 6.80 2.47 1.36
N LEU A 78 6.19 2.35 0.18
CA LEU A 78 6.51 1.33 -0.82
C LEU A 78 7.62 1.75 -1.79
N GLY A 79 8.19 2.94 -1.63
CA GLY A 79 9.19 3.50 -2.54
C GLY A 79 8.67 3.70 -3.96
N LEU A 80 7.36 3.93 -4.11
CA LEU A 80 6.70 4.20 -5.39
C LEU A 80 6.91 5.66 -5.83
N THR A 81 7.11 6.57 -4.89
CA THR A 81 7.46 7.97 -5.11
C THR A 81 8.87 8.27 -4.59
N GLU A 82 9.57 9.21 -5.22
CA GLU A 82 10.82 9.78 -4.68
C GLU A 82 10.56 10.79 -3.56
#